data_AF-A0A951XJE8-F1
#
_entry.id   AF-A0A951XJE8-F1
#
_cell.length_a   1.000
_cell.length_b   1.000
_cell.length_c   1.000
_cell.angle_alpha   90.00
_cell.angle_beta   90.00
_cell.angle_gamma   90.00
#
_symmetry.space_group_name_H-M   'P 1'
#
loop_
_entity.id
_entity.type
_entity.pdbx_description
1 polymer ?
#
loop_
_entity_poly.entity_id
_entity_poly.type
_entity_poly.pdbx_seq_one_letter_code
_entity_poly.pdbx_strand_id
1 'polypeptide(L)'
;MIASVAFRNFKALRHTQLTLSPFNLVIGPNGSGKTSLIQAVLRLRALANLPLAESPELLASVPGGPEMEFRFSPPDDGMVAHLRCTEGGVCDLLTLNPPGAPDWPRLKTRISRIRVFLLDHYAMPLPVTRTDNTELSGNGVNLTAVLLALKENHPAVFLRLEQELLRIVPEFTEMVFLDRADKRVELALRIADEPRPVTAENLSQGTLYLLALLALSFGPQPPSLVCIEEVDRGIHPRMLREVRDMLYRLSYPAEYGEQRAPVQVIATTHSPYLLDQFRDHPEEVVIAQKRGGEATFARLSDRPDLPELLAEGTLGDMWYSGILGGVPEEP
;
A
#
# COMPACT_ATOMS: atom_id res chain seq x y z
N MET A 1 2.22 12.27 -8.90
CA MET A 1 1.15 11.44 -8.26
C MET A 1 0.62 12.22 -7.04
N ILE A 2 -0.01 11.67 -5.99
CA ILE A 2 -0.49 12.50 -4.86
C ILE A 2 0.73 13.11 -4.13
N ALA A 3 0.80 14.43 -4.05
CA ALA A 3 1.86 15.18 -3.36
C ALA A 3 1.51 15.45 -1.89
N SER A 4 0.24 15.74 -1.60
CA SER A 4 -0.21 15.90 -0.22
C SER A 4 -1.70 15.64 -0.09
N VAL A 5 -2.11 15.29 1.12
CA VAL A 5 -3.51 15.23 1.52
C VAL A 5 -3.71 16.04 2.80
N ALA A 6 -4.73 16.90 2.80
CA ALA A 6 -5.17 17.62 4.00
C ALA A 6 -6.56 17.15 4.41
N PHE A 7 -6.79 17.05 5.72
CA PHE A 7 -8.00 16.55 6.33
C PHE A 7 -8.63 17.61 7.21
N ARG A 8 -9.96 17.76 7.08
CA ARG A 8 -10.78 18.52 8.02
C ARG A 8 -11.95 17.65 8.47
N ASN A 9 -12.14 17.49 9.78
CA ASN A 9 -13.25 16.74 10.37
C ASN A 9 -13.50 15.32 9.78
N PHE A 10 -12.46 14.64 9.30
CA PHE A 10 -12.56 13.30 8.73
C PHE A 10 -12.15 12.23 9.75
N LYS A 11 -13.15 11.54 10.33
CA LYS A 11 -12.95 10.54 11.39
C LYS A 11 -12.22 11.12 12.60
N ALA A 12 -10.99 10.69 12.91
CA ALA A 12 -10.16 11.26 13.97
C ALA A 12 -9.27 12.42 13.49
N LEU A 13 -9.20 12.66 12.17
CA LEU A 13 -8.36 13.69 11.56
C LEU A 13 -9.14 15.01 11.52
N ARG A 14 -8.91 15.88 12.51
CA ARG A 14 -9.66 17.14 12.68
C ARG A 14 -9.07 18.28 11.86
N HIS A 15 -7.77 18.52 11.97
CA HIS A 15 -7.04 19.48 11.15
C HIS A 15 -5.59 19.04 10.97
N THR A 16 -5.33 18.20 9.97
CA THR A 16 -3.97 17.68 9.73
C THR A 16 -3.71 17.56 8.25
N GLN A 17 -2.44 17.71 7.88
CA GLN A 17 -1.95 17.54 6.52
C GLN A 17 -0.79 16.56 6.51
N LEU A 18 -0.66 15.80 5.43
CA LEU A 18 0.46 14.93 5.17
C LEU A 18 0.98 15.16 3.76
N THR A 19 2.24 15.55 3.63
CA THR A 19 2.99 15.51 2.37
C THR A 19 3.42 14.08 2.11
N LEU A 20 3.23 13.56 0.89
CA LEU A 20 3.55 12.20 0.50
C LEU A 20 4.78 12.15 -0.39
N SER A 21 5.69 11.23 -0.06
CA SER A 21 6.90 10.90 -0.81
C SER A 21 6.61 9.71 -1.75
N PRO A 22 7.54 9.30 -2.63
CA PRO A 22 7.38 8.05 -3.40
C PRO A 22 7.13 6.83 -2.49
N PHE A 23 7.76 6.77 -1.33
CA PHE A 23 7.50 5.74 -0.32
C PHE A 23 7.08 6.37 1.02
N ASN A 24 6.12 5.76 1.70
CA ASN A 24 5.58 6.23 2.99
C ASN A 24 5.30 5.04 3.90
N LEU A 25 6.09 4.86 4.96
CA LEU A 25 5.81 3.92 6.04
C LEU A 25 5.05 4.63 7.17
N VAL A 26 3.79 4.27 7.38
CA VAL A 26 2.96 4.89 8.42
C VAL A 26 2.91 4.01 9.66
N ILE A 27 3.46 4.51 10.77
CA ILE A 27 3.47 3.88 12.09
C ILE A 27 2.55 4.64 13.06
N GLY A 28 2.14 4.01 14.15
CA GLY A 28 1.31 4.67 15.18
C GLY A 28 0.36 3.71 15.91
N PRO A 29 -0.35 4.15 16.95
CA PRO A 29 -1.26 3.28 17.70
C PRO A 29 -2.56 3.01 16.93
N ASN A 30 -3.40 2.14 17.48
CA ASN A 30 -4.72 1.88 16.92
C ASN A 30 -5.60 3.14 16.99
N GLY A 31 -6.33 3.41 15.91
CA GLY A 31 -7.18 4.60 15.83
C GLY A 31 -6.45 5.92 15.59
N SER A 32 -5.14 5.93 15.31
CA SER A 32 -4.37 7.15 14.98
C SER A 32 -4.53 7.64 13.54
N GLY A 33 -5.46 7.08 12.76
CA GLY A 33 -5.76 7.55 11.42
C GLY A 33 -5.02 6.86 10.27
N LYS A 34 -4.16 5.87 10.52
CA LYS A 34 -3.47 5.08 9.46
C LYS A 34 -4.44 4.51 8.42
N THR A 35 -5.42 3.73 8.85
CA THR A 35 -6.49 3.21 7.97
C THR A 35 -7.37 4.33 7.42
N SER A 36 -7.50 5.46 8.11
CA SER A 36 -8.26 6.62 7.59
C SER A 36 -7.56 7.27 6.40
N LEU A 37 -6.23 7.37 6.42
CA LEU A 37 -5.42 7.83 5.27
C LEU A 37 -5.64 6.93 4.05
N ILE A 38 -5.60 5.60 4.23
CA ILE A 38 -5.85 4.65 3.13
C ILE A 38 -7.28 4.77 2.60
N GLN A 39 -8.26 4.89 3.49
CA GLN A 39 -9.67 5.09 3.11
C GLN A 39 -9.90 6.40 2.35
N ALA A 40 -9.16 7.45 2.66
CA ALA A 40 -9.22 8.72 1.95
C ALA A 40 -8.75 8.57 0.50
N VAL A 41 -7.61 7.89 0.31
CA VAL A 41 -7.07 7.54 -1.02
C VAL A 41 -8.04 6.66 -1.81
N LEU A 42 -8.68 5.69 -1.16
CA LEU A 42 -9.73 4.86 -1.78
C LEU A 42 -10.97 5.66 -2.18
N ARG A 43 -11.39 6.61 -1.35
CA ARG A 43 -12.51 7.51 -1.67
C ARG A 43 -12.20 8.37 -2.89
N LEU A 44 -10.98 8.93 -2.96
CA LEU A 44 -10.54 9.66 -4.15
C LEU A 44 -10.64 8.79 -5.40
N ARG A 45 -10.15 7.54 -5.36
CA ARG A 45 -10.28 6.59 -6.48
C ARG A 45 -11.73 6.33 -6.86
N ALA A 46 -12.59 6.03 -5.89
CA ALA A 46 -13.99 5.70 -6.13
C ALA A 46 -14.72 6.87 -6.79
N LEU A 47 -14.57 8.08 -6.26
CA LEU A 47 -15.25 9.27 -6.75
C LEU A 47 -14.69 9.79 -8.07
N ALA A 48 -13.39 9.60 -8.35
CA ALA A 48 -12.82 9.96 -9.64
C ALA A 48 -13.45 9.18 -10.81
N ASN A 49 -14.03 8.00 -10.55
CA ASN A 49 -14.75 7.23 -11.56
C ASN A 49 -16.17 7.75 -11.83
N LEU A 50 -16.72 8.61 -10.96
CA LEU A 50 -18.02 9.26 -11.12
C LEU A 50 -17.88 10.62 -11.87
N PRO A 51 -19.01 11.21 -12.33
CA PRO A 51 -19.01 12.59 -12.82
C PRO A 51 -18.56 13.58 -11.73
N LEU A 52 -17.82 14.62 -12.14
CA LEU A 52 -17.44 15.69 -11.23
C LEU A 52 -18.67 16.51 -10.82
N ALA A 53 -18.68 17.00 -9.60
CA ALA A 53 -19.70 17.95 -9.18
C ALA A 53 -19.33 19.35 -9.67
N GLU A 54 -20.18 19.91 -10.54
CA GLU A 54 -19.97 21.22 -11.16
C GLU A 54 -21.04 22.26 -10.79
N SER A 55 -22.16 21.84 -10.17
CA SER A 55 -23.25 22.76 -9.81
C SER A 55 -22.98 23.50 -8.48
N PRO A 56 -23.13 24.84 -8.43
CA PRO A 56 -23.10 25.63 -7.20
C PRO A 56 -24.04 25.15 -6.09
N GLU A 57 -25.19 24.56 -6.46
CA GLU A 57 -26.19 24.03 -5.53
C GLU A 57 -25.71 22.73 -4.86
N LEU A 58 -24.92 21.92 -5.57
CA LEU A 58 -24.25 20.72 -5.04
C LEU A 58 -22.99 21.07 -4.22
N LEU A 59 -22.43 22.26 -4.44
CA LEU A 59 -21.27 22.81 -3.73
C LEU A 59 -21.63 23.43 -2.37
N ALA A 60 -22.93 23.53 -2.04
CA ALA A 60 -23.41 23.85 -0.70
C ALA A 60 -22.98 22.74 0.28
N SER A 61 -21.75 22.87 0.79
CA SER A 61 -21.17 21.96 1.77
C SER A 61 -21.79 22.20 3.14
N VAL A 62 -21.98 21.14 3.91
CA VAL A 62 -22.33 21.25 5.33
C VAL A 62 -21.22 22.02 6.05
N PRO A 63 -21.51 23.18 6.68
CA PRO A 63 -20.54 23.88 7.50
C PRO A 63 -20.01 22.94 8.59
N GLY A 64 -18.69 22.71 8.60
CA GLY A 64 -18.05 21.81 9.58
C GLY A 64 -18.11 20.31 9.23
N GLY A 65 -18.59 19.93 8.05
CA GLY A 65 -18.55 18.54 7.58
C GLY A 65 -17.13 18.01 7.30
N PRO A 66 -16.98 16.69 7.03
CA PRO A 66 -15.71 16.11 6.62
C PRO A 66 -15.26 16.64 5.26
N GLU A 67 -14.00 17.06 5.18
CA GLU A 67 -13.35 17.49 3.93
C GLU A 67 -11.98 16.85 3.79
N MET A 68 -11.63 16.54 2.55
CA MET A 68 -10.27 16.12 2.18
C MET A 68 -9.83 16.89 0.95
N GLU A 69 -8.62 17.44 1.00
CA GLU A 69 -7.98 18.14 -0.11
C GLU A 69 -6.78 17.34 -0.58
N PHE A 70 -6.76 16.93 -1.85
CA PHE A 70 -5.64 16.25 -2.47
C PHE A 70 -4.94 17.19 -3.44
N ARG A 71 -3.63 17.34 -3.25
CA ARG A 71 -2.74 18.01 -4.21
C ARG A 71 -1.88 16.97 -4.89
N PHE A 72 -1.49 17.24 -6.13
CA PHE A 72 -0.72 16.30 -6.95
C PHE A 72 0.68 16.85 -7.24
N SER A 73 1.62 15.96 -7.51
CA SER A 73 2.96 16.30 -7.98
C SER A 73 2.92 16.63 -9.47
N PRO A 74 3.96 17.29 -10.02
CA PRO A 74 4.10 17.50 -11.45
C PRO A 74 3.86 16.21 -12.26
N PRO A 75 3.22 16.30 -13.44
CA PRO A 75 2.77 17.52 -14.13
C PRO A 75 1.37 18.03 -13.71
N ASP A 76 0.83 17.58 -12.58
CA ASP A 76 -0.57 17.82 -12.17
C ASP A 76 -0.71 18.75 -10.96
N ASP A 77 0.38 19.42 -10.59
CA ASP A 77 0.52 20.29 -9.42
C ASP A 77 -0.33 21.57 -9.47
N GLY A 78 -0.82 21.94 -10.65
CA GLY A 78 -1.82 22.99 -10.82
C GLY A 78 -3.26 22.57 -10.48
N MET A 79 -3.52 21.28 -10.22
CA MET A 79 -4.85 20.76 -9.88
C MET A 79 -4.96 20.41 -8.39
N VAL A 80 -6.11 20.76 -7.82
CA VAL A 80 -6.50 20.36 -6.46
C VAL A 80 -7.84 19.65 -6.52
N ALA A 81 -7.92 18.46 -5.92
CA ALA A 81 -9.15 17.69 -5.81
C ALA A 81 -9.72 17.83 -4.39
N HIS A 82 -10.96 18.29 -4.26
CA HIS A 82 -11.65 18.39 -2.98
C HIS A 82 -12.74 17.34 -2.88
N LEU A 83 -12.73 16.59 -1.79
CA LEU A 83 -13.80 15.68 -1.41
C LEU A 83 -14.56 16.29 -0.25
N ARG A 84 -15.89 16.40 -0.36
CA ARG A 84 -16.76 16.98 0.66
C ARG A 84 -18.01 16.12 0.86
N CYS A 85 -18.75 16.42 1.92
CA CYS A 85 -20.05 15.81 2.18
C CYS A 85 -21.19 16.78 1.92
N THR A 86 -22.30 16.24 1.43
CA THR A 86 -23.57 16.94 1.23
C THR A 86 -24.38 17.01 2.54
N GLU A 87 -25.43 17.83 2.57
CA GLU A 87 -26.33 18.02 3.74
C GLU A 87 -26.97 16.72 4.27
N GLY A 88 -27.02 15.65 3.47
CA GLY A 88 -27.48 14.32 3.89
C GLY A 88 -26.41 13.43 4.55
N GLY A 89 -25.19 13.94 4.77
CA GLY A 89 -24.06 13.14 5.29
C GLY A 89 -23.43 12.21 4.25
N VAL A 90 -23.82 12.33 2.98
CA VAL A 90 -23.23 11.56 1.88
C VAL A 90 -21.96 12.25 1.43
N CYS A 91 -20.84 11.55 1.53
CA CYS A 91 -19.49 12.07 1.26
C CYS A 91 -18.98 11.59 -0.10
N ASP A 92 -19.73 11.93 -1.15
CA ASP A 92 -19.53 11.53 -2.54
C ASP A 92 -19.25 12.70 -3.49
N LEU A 93 -19.11 13.91 -2.97
CA LEU A 93 -18.83 15.08 -3.77
C LEU A 93 -17.32 15.16 -4.08
N LEU A 94 -16.96 15.09 -5.37
CA LEU A 94 -15.61 15.36 -5.85
C LEU A 94 -15.63 16.59 -6.77
N THR A 95 -14.81 17.58 -6.44
CA THR A 95 -14.68 18.83 -7.20
C THR A 95 -13.21 19.11 -7.50
N LEU A 96 -12.95 19.90 -8.54
CA LEU A 96 -11.61 20.30 -8.95
C LEU A 96 -11.44 21.81 -8.88
N ASN A 97 -10.23 22.23 -8.53
CA ASN A 97 -9.76 23.60 -8.66
C ASN A 97 -8.48 23.62 -9.52
N PRO A 98 -8.44 24.34 -10.66
CA PRO A 98 -9.58 25.02 -11.29
C PRO A 98 -10.65 24.02 -11.80
N PRO A 99 -11.93 24.43 -11.89
CA PRO A 99 -12.97 23.59 -12.46
C PRO A 99 -12.69 23.31 -13.94
N GLY A 100 -13.07 22.12 -14.43
CA GLY A 100 -12.87 21.74 -15.83
C GLY A 100 -11.41 21.62 -16.27
N ALA A 101 -10.48 21.35 -15.34
CA ALA A 101 -9.06 21.24 -15.64
C ALA A 101 -8.79 20.27 -16.82
N PRO A 102 -8.12 20.70 -17.91
CA PRO A 102 -7.99 19.91 -19.13
C PRO A 102 -7.19 18.62 -18.95
N ASP A 103 -6.29 18.58 -17.97
CA ASP A 103 -5.49 17.40 -17.63
C ASP A 103 -6.21 16.39 -16.74
N TRP A 104 -7.44 16.68 -16.30
CA TRP A 104 -8.23 15.78 -15.45
C TRP A 104 -8.38 14.36 -16.03
N PRO A 105 -8.69 14.13 -17.32
CA PRO A 105 -8.80 12.78 -17.86
C PRO A 105 -7.53 11.96 -17.67
N ARG A 106 -6.35 12.56 -17.88
CA ARG A 106 -5.04 11.91 -17.65
C ARG A 106 -4.81 11.58 -16.18
N LEU A 107 -5.13 12.52 -15.29
CA LEU A 107 -5.02 12.30 -13.85
C LEU A 107 -6.01 11.24 -13.34
N LYS A 108 -7.26 11.27 -13.82
CA LYS A 108 -8.29 10.26 -13.55
C LYS A 108 -7.83 8.86 -13.94
N THR A 109 -7.19 8.67 -15.09
CA THR A 109 -6.63 7.36 -15.49
C THR A 109 -5.54 6.87 -14.53
N ARG A 110 -4.73 7.77 -13.95
CA ARG A 110 -3.77 7.36 -12.91
C ARG A 110 -4.48 7.09 -11.59
N ILE A 111 -5.44 7.90 -11.18
CA ILE A 111 -6.21 7.69 -9.95
C ILE A 111 -7.00 6.37 -9.99
N SER A 112 -7.57 5.99 -11.13
CA SER A 112 -8.32 4.74 -11.27
C SER A 112 -7.44 3.49 -11.07
N ARG A 113 -6.14 3.63 -11.33
CA ARG A 113 -5.09 2.61 -11.11
C ARG A 113 -4.55 2.54 -9.69
N ILE A 114 -5.09 3.31 -8.74
CA ILE A 114 -4.77 3.15 -7.32
C ILE A 114 -5.28 1.78 -6.85
N ARG A 115 -4.50 1.06 -6.03
CA ARG A 115 -4.89 -0.22 -5.44
C ARG A 115 -4.61 -0.22 -3.95
N VAL A 116 -5.43 -0.98 -3.21
CA VAL A 116 -5.26 -1.20 -1.78
C VAL A 116 -5.29 -2.69 -1.52
N PHE A 117 -4.31 -3.15 -0.75
CA PHE A 117 -4.16 -4.54 -0.37
C PHE A 117 -4.36 -4.71 1.13
N LEU A 118 -5.28 -5.60 1.46
CA LEU A 118 -5.46 -6.21 2.76
C LEU A 118 -5.43 -7.71 2.50
N LEU A 119 -4.21 -8.26 2.42
CA LEU A 119 -4.00 -9.62 1.97
C LEU A 119 -4.62 -10.62 2.95
N ASP A 120 -5.37 -11.58 2.44
CA ASP A 120 -6.02 -12.60 3.25
C ASP A 120 -5.38 -13.96 2.98
N HIS A 121 -4.72 -14.52 3.99
CA HIS A 121 -4.03 -15.79 3.87
C HIS A 121 -4.97 -16.98 3.73
N TYR A 122 -6.27 -16.83 4.00
CA TYR A 122 -7.28 -17.84 3.67
C TYR A 122 -7.82 -17.70 2.24
N ALA A 123 -7.76 -16.50 1.65
CA ALA A 123 -8.24 -16.27 0.28
C ALA A 123 -7.17 -16.56 -0.78
N MET A 124 -5.93 -16.14 -0.55
CA MET A 124 -4.80 -16.32 -1.48
C MET A 124 -4.53 -17.76 -1.94
N PRO A 125 -4.65 -18.80 -1.09
CA PRO A 125 -4.31 -20.15 -1.50
C PRO A 125 -5.41 -20.87 -2.26
N LEU A 126 -6.61 -20.28 -2.37
CA LEU A 126 -7.75 -20.94 -3.00
C LEU A 126 -7.47 -21.26 -4.48
N PRO A 127 -7.91 -22.43 -4.98
CA PRO A 127 -7.82 -22.73 -6.40
C PRO A 127 -8.73 -21.80 -7.22
N VAL A 128 -8.24 -21.37 -8.37
CA VAL A 128 -8.81 -20.31 -9.21
C VAL A 128 -9.10 -20.80 -10.62
N THR A 129 -9.92 -20.09 -11.38
CA THR A 129 -10.00 -20.34 -12.83
C THR A 129 -8.84 -19.66 -13.54
N ARG A 130 -8.34 -20.24 -14.65
CA ARG A 130 -7.26 -19.64 -15.45
C ARG A 130 -7.65 -18.28 -16.03
N THR A 131 -8.94 -18.03 -16.19
CA THR A 131 -9.52 -16.78 -16.74
C THR A 131 -9.79 -15.72 -15.68
N ASP A 132 -9.51 -15.99 -14.40
CA ASP A 132 -9.66 -14.98 -13.36
C ASP A 132 -8.77 -13.77 -13.65
N ASN A 133 -9.15 -12.61 -13.11
CA ASN A 133 -8.47 -11.34 -13.35
C ASN A 133 -6.95 -11.47 -13.17
N THR A 134 -6.17 -10.97 -14.12
CA THR A 134 -4.69 -11.05 -14.12
C THR A 134 -4.03 -9.91 -13.35
N GLU A 135 -4.83 -8.95 -12.84
CA GLU A 135 -4.39 -7.96 -11.84
C GLU A 135 -4.70 -8.45 -10.43
N LEU A 136 -3.72 -8.43 -9.52
CA LEU A 136 -3.89 -8.91 -8.15
C LEU A 136 -5.02 -8.17 -7.42
N SER A 137 -5.95 -8.94 -6.85
CA SER A 137 -7.07 -8.45 -6.07
C SER A 137 -6.62 -7.97 -4.69
N GLY A 138 -7.38 -7.07 -4.06
CA GLY A 138 -7.00 -6.47 -2.78
C GLY A 138 -6.77 -7.48 -1.64
N ASN A 139 -7.49 -8.60 -1.63
CA ASN A 139 -7.28 -9.70 -0.68
C ASN A 139 -6.36 -10.82 -1.20
N GLY A 140 -5.88 -10.70 -2.44
CA GLY A 140 -5.01 -11.67 -3.09
C GLY A 140 -5.68 -12.96 -3.55
N VAL A 141 -7.01 -13.08 -3.54
CA VAL A 141 -7.73 -14.34 -3.89
C VAL A 141 -7.35 -14.94 -5.24
N ASN A 142 -6.92 -14.11 -6.19
CA ASN A 142 -6.50 -14.51 -7.53
C ASN A 142 -4.97 -14.66 -7.69
N LEU A 143 -4.21 -14.77 -6.60
CA LEU A 143 -2.74 -14.86 -6.62
C LEU A 143 -2.24 -15.94 -7.59
N THR A 144 -2.82 -17.14 -7.53
CA THR A 144 -2.50 -18.26 -8.43
C THR A 144 -2.70 -17.89 -9.90
N ALA A 145 -3.80 -17.19 -10.25
CA ALA A 145 -4.10 -16.79 -11.63
C ALA A 145 -3.12 -15.72 -12.13
N VAL A 146 -2.76 -14.76 -11.26
CA VAL A 146 -1.78 -13.72 -11.57
C VAL A 146 -0.40 -14.33 -11.86
N LEU A 147 0.08 -15.24 -11.01
CA LEU A 147 1.38 -15.88 -11.18
C LEU A 147 1.40 -16.79 -12.40
N LEU A 148 0.32 -17.54 -12.66
CA LEU A 148 0.17 -18.36 -13.85
C LEU A 148 0.17 -17.51 -15.13
N ALA A 149 -0.60 -16.43 -15.14
CA ALA A 149 -0.62 -15.50 -16.27
C ALA A 149 0.75 -14.84 -16.50
N LEU A 150 1.52 -14.57 -15.44
CA LEU A 150 2.89 -14.10 -15.56
C LEU A 150 3.80 -15.16 -16.18
N LYS A 151 3.67 -16.43 -15.76
CA LYS A 151 4.42 -17.57 -16.33
C LYS A 151 4.13 -17.74 -17.83
N GLU A 152 2.85 -17.64 -18.22
CA GLU A 152 2.41 -17.87 -19.59
C GLU A 152 2.71 -16.69 -20.52
N ASN A 153 2.47 -15.45 -20.08
CA ASN A 153 2.56 -14.27 -20.93
C ASN A 153 3.89 -13.51 -20.81
N HIS A 154 4.61 -13.67 -19.70
CA HIS A 154 5.86 -12.96 -19.40
C HIS A 154 6.89 -13.89 -18.74
N PRO A 155 7.30 -15.01 -19.40
CA PRO A 155 8.10 -16.06 -18.77
C PRO A 155 9.44 -15.58 -18.21
N ALA A 156 10.09 -14.61 -18.87
CA ALA A 156 11.34 -14.02 -18.37
C ALA A 156 11.15 -13.26 -17.05
N VAL A 157 9.99 -12.60 -16.86
CA VAL A 157 9.66 -11.90 -15.62
C VAL A 157 9.31 -12.91 -14.52
N PHE A 158 8.53 -13.93 -14.87
CA PHE A 158 8.19 -15.02 -13.96
C PHE A 158 9.45 -15.74 -13.43
N LEU A 159 10.43 -16.04 -14.29
CA LEU A 159 11.68 -16.68 -13.88
C LEU A 159 12.46 -15.82 -12.87
N ARG A 160 12.54 -14.50 -13.07
CA ARG A 160 13.19 -13.60 -12.09
C ARG A 160 12.44 -13.57 -10.77
N LEU A 161 11.11 -13.54 -10.82
CA LEU A 161 10.26 -13.61 -9.63
C LEU A 161 10.48 -14.92 -8.86
N GLU A 162 10.45 -16.05 -9.56
CA GLU A 162 10.66 -17.38 -8.98
C GLU A 162 12.05 -17.49 -8.36
N GLN A 163 13.09 -17.01 -9.04
CA GLN A 163 14.45 -16.98 -8.49
C GLN A 163 14.55 -16.16 -7.20
N GLU A 164 13.89 -14.99 -7.12
CA GLU A 164 13.84 -14.21 -5.88
C GLU A 164 13.09 -14.95 -4.78
N LEU A 165 11.94 -15.59 -5.09
CA LEU A 165 11.21 -16.38 -4.11
C LEU A 165 12.10 -17.49 -3.54
N LEU A 166 12.71 -18.31 -4.40
CA LEU A 166 13.53 -19.46 -3.99
C LEU A 166 14.81 -19.03 -3.28
N ARG A 167 15.33 -17.82 -3.55
CA ARG A 167 16.42 -17.22 -2.74
C ARG A 167 15.96 -16.93 -1.31
N ILE A 168 14.73 -16.44 -1.15
CA ILE A 168 14.16 -16.03 0.14
C ILE A 168 13.69 -17.24 0.96
N VAL A 169 13.14 -18.27 0.30
CA VAL A 169 12.67 -19.53 0.90
C VAL A 169 13.42 -20.73 0.28
N PRO A 170 14.70 -20.94 0.65
CA PRO A 170 15.59 -21.92 0.03
C PRO A 170 15.20 -23.39 0.29
N GLU A 171 14.22 -23.65 1.15
CA GLU A 171 13.64 -24.98 1.32
C GLU A 171 12.88 -25.46 0.07
N PHE A 172 12.43 -24.53 -0.78
CA PHE A 172 11.74 -24.83 -2.03
C PHE A 172 12.69 -24.79 -3.23
N THR A 173 12.31 -25.47 -4.32
CA THR A 173 13.13 -25.64 -5.52
C THR A 173 12.44 -25.23 -6.83
N GLU A 174 11.11 -25.22 -6.86
CA GLU A 174 10.33 -24.87 -8.05
C GLU A 174 8.93 -24.42 -7.66
N MET A 175 8.39 -23.44 -8.38
CA MET A 175 6.98 -23.07 -8.34
C MET A 175 6.20 -23.76 -9.47
N VAL A 176 5.21 -24.56 -9.07
CA VAL A 176 4.38 -25.34 -10.00
C VAL A 176 2.91 -24.97 -9.89
N PHE A 177 2.17 -25.23 -10.97
CA PHE A 177 0.74 -24.99 -11.08
C PHE A 177 0.07 -26.31 -11.42
N LEU A 178 -0.85 -26.76 -10.56
CA LEU A 178 -1.49 -28.06 -10.67
C LEU A 178 -2.93 -27.89 -11.16
N ASP A 179 -3.28 -28.54 -12.25
CA ASP A 179 -4.65 -28.59 -12.74
C ASP A 179 -5.50 -29.52 -11.86
N ARG A 180 -6.67 -29.04 -11.43
CA ARG A 180 -7.66 -29.81 -10.68
C ARG A 180 -8.71 -30.40 -11.61
N ALA A 181 -9.38 -31.47 -11.14
CA ALA A 181 -10.44 -32.14 -11.90
C ALA A 181 -11.63 -31.22 -12.26
N ASP A 182 -11.85 -30.15 -11.48
CA ASP A 182 -12.89 -29.14 -11.69
C ASP A 182 -12.46 -27.98 -12.61
N LYS A 183 -11.36 -28.15 -13.37
CA LYS A 183 -10.78 -27.15 -14.29
C LYS A 183 -10.24 -25.89 -13.61
N ARG A 184 -10.09 -25.90 -12.28
CA ARG A 184 -9.34 -24.87 -11.55
C ARG A 184 -7.86 -25.22 -11.50
N VAL A 185 -7.05 -24.23 -11.18
CA VAL A 185 -5.61 -24.37 -10.97
C VAL A 185 -5.27 -23.99 -9.55
N GLU A 186 -4.37 -24.74 -8.93
CA GLU A 186 -3.79 -24.43 -7.63
C GLU A 186 -2.28 -24.21 -7.75
N LEU A 187 -1.76 -23.25 -7.00
CA LEU A 187 -0.34 -23.00 -6.83
C LEU A 187 0.26 -24.03 -5.87
N ALA A 188 1.48 -24.50 -6.14
CA ALA A 188 2.25 -25.31 -5.21
C ALA A 188 3.77 -25.07 -5.36
N LEU A 189 4.54 -25.39 -4.32
CA LEU A 189 6.00 -25.30 -4.33
C LEU A 189 6.64 -26.69 -4.13
N ARG A 190 7.69 -27.01 -4.89
CA ARG A 190 8.43 -28.27 -4.75
C ARG A 190 9.54 -28.17 -3.72
N ILE A 191 9.81 -29.27 -3.02
CA ILE A 191 10.99 -29.47 -2.17
C ILE A 191 11.83 -30.56 -2.83
N ALA A 192 13.17 -30.40 -2.84
CA ALA A 192 14.11 -31.22 -3.64
C ALA A 192 13.93 -32.74 -3.47
N ASP A 193 13.58 -33.17 -2.25
CA ASP A 193 13.53 -34.58 -1.86
C ASP A 193 12.12 -35.08 -1.51
N GLU A 194 11.09 -34.25 -1.73
CA GLU A 194 9.71 -34.63 -1.44
C GLU A 194 8.96 -35.03 -2.71
N PRO A 195 8.25 -36.18 -2.71
CA PRO A 195 7.56 -36.68 -3.90
C PRO A 195 6.37 -35.81 -4.30
N ARG A 196 5.82 -35.03 -3.36
CA ARG A 196 4.62 -34.20 -3.58
C ARG A 196 4.96 -32.74 -3.30
N PRO A 197 4.54 -31.81 -4.19
CA PRO A 197 4.67 -30.40 -3.90
C PRO A 197 3.74 -29.98 -2.76
N VAL A 198 4.12 -28.93 -2.04
CA VAL A 198 3.30 -28.31 -0.99
C VAL A 198 2.34 -27.33 -1.67
N THR A 199 1.04 -27.63 -1.63
CA THR A 199 0.01 -26.75 -2.18
C THR A 199 -0.08 -25.43 -1.40
N ALA A 200 -0.57 -24.37 -2.05
CA ALA A 200 -0.68 -23.05 -1.44
C ALA A 200 -1.49 -23.06 -0.13
N GLU A 201 -2.50 -23.92 -0.01
CA GLU A 201 -3.31 -24.09 1.21
C GLU A 201 -2.48 -24.57 2.42
N ASN A 202 -1.33 -25.21 2.17
CA ASN A 202 -0.41 -25.73 3.18
C ASN A 202 0.87 -24.88 3.31
N LEU A 203 1.00 -23.78 2.58
CA LEU A 203 2.12 -22.86 2.73
C LEU A 203 1.93 -21.97 3.97
N SER A 204 3.05 -21.50 4.52
CA SER A 204 2.98 -20.52 5.61
C SER A 204 2.33 -19.22 5.13
N GLN A 205 1.65 -18.53 6.04
CA GLN A 205 1.10 -17.20 5.75
C GLN A 205 2.18 -16.25 5.21
N GLY A 206 3.38 -16.27 5.79
CA GLY A 206 4.49 -15.43 5.34
C GLY A 206 4.91 -15.71 3.90
N THR A 207 4.94 -16.99 3.49
CA THR A 207 5.25 -17.37 2.10
C THR A 207 4.21 -16.83 1.13
N LEU A 208 2.91 -16.92 1.46
CA LEU A 208 1.83 -16.38 0.63
C LEU A 208 1.91 -14.84 0.51
N TYR A 209 2.25 -14.15 1.60
CA TYR A 209 2.46 -12.70 1.59
C TYR A 209 3.66 -12.30 0.72
N LEU A 210 4.79 -13.01 0.84
CA LEU A 210 5.97 -12.78 -0.01
C LEU A 210 5.64 -12.99 -1.49
N LEU A 211 4.91 -14.07 -1.82
CA LEU A 211 4.43 -14.33 -3.18
C LEU A 211 3.56 -13.19 -3.71
N ALA A 212 2.64 -12.66 -2.90
CA ALA A 212 1.79 -11.54 -3.29
C ALA A 212 2.60 -10.25 -3.54
N LEU A 213 3.56 -9.92 -2.67
CA LEU A 213 4.44 -8.76 -2.83
C LEU A 213 5.38 -8.91 -4.03
N LEU A 214 5.87 -10.13 -4.29
CA LEU A 214 6.64 -10.46 -5.48
C LEU A 214 5.79 -10.29 -6.75
N ALA A 215 4.57 -10.82 -6.77
CA ALA A 215 3.65 -10.66 -7.90
C ALA A 215 3.37 -9.17 -8.20
N LEU A 216 3.22 -8.34 -7.15
CA LEU A 216 3.05 -6.90 -7.30
C LEU A 216 4.31 -6.21 -7.83
N SER A 217 5.49 -6.50 -7.26
CA SER A 217 6.74 -5.80 -7.55
C SER A 217 7.32 -6.12 -8.94
N PHE A 218 7.09 -7.33 -9.43
CA PHE A 218 7.49 -7.80 -10.76
C PHE A 218 6.42 -7.62 -11.85
N GLY A 219 5.17 -7.31 -11.47
CA GLY A 219 4.07 -7.17 -12.42
C GLY A 219 4.40 -6.19 -13.56
N PRO A 220 4.11 -6.53 -14.84
CA PRO A 220 4.50 -5.71 -15.99
C PRO A 220 3.73 -4.39 -16.08
N GLN A 221 2.55 -4.32 -15.45
CA GLN A 221 1.69 -3.14 -15.41
C GLN A 221 1.31 -2.83 -13.96
N PRO A 222 2.23 -2.27 -13.16
CA PRO A 222 1.94 -2.04 -11.75
C PRO A 222 0.89 -0.92 -11.57
N PRO A 223 0.21 -0.86 -10.41
CA PRO A 223 -0.65 0.26 -10.01
C PRO A 223 0.09 1.60 -10.04
N SER A 224 -0.64 2.71 -10.04
CA SER A 224 -0.03 4.05 -9.89
C SER A 224 0.34 4.37 -8.44
N LEU A 225 -0.48 3.87 -7.51
CA LEU A 225 -0.35 3.97 -6.06
C LEU A 225 -0.76 2.64 -5.46
N VAL A 226 0.00 2.14 -4.50
CA VAL A 226 -0.35 0.97 -3.70
C VAL A 226 -0.43 1.35 -2.22
N CYS A 227 -1.57 1.10 -1.58
CA CYS A 227 -1.64 1.07 -0.12
C CYS A 227 -1.62 -0.37 0.38
N ILE A 228 -0.82 -0.67 1.40
CA ILE A 228 -0.77 -2.01 2.01
C ILE A 228 -0.92 -1.87 3.52
N GLU A 229 -1.95 -2.51 4.08
CA GLU A 229 -2.12 -2.56 5.52
C GLU A 229 -1.33 -3.72 6.12
N GLU A 230 -0.64 -3.45 7.24
CA GLU A 230 0.15 -4.44 7.99
C GLU A 230 1.09 -5.24 7.09
N VAL A 231 1.99 -4.53 6.40
CA VAL A 231 2.81 -5.11 5.32
C VAL A 231 3.76 -6.21 5.79
N ASP A 232 4.05 -6.26 7.10
CA ASP A 232 4.87 -7.24 7.80
C ASP A 232 4.09 -8.44 8.37
N ARG A 233 2.76 -8.47 8.22
CA ARG A 233 1.91 -9.47 8.89
C ARG A 233 2.28 -10.91 8.49
N GLY A 234 2.59 -11.73 9.49
CA GLY A 234 2.95 -13.14 9.29
C GLY A 234 4.37 -13.35 8.75
N ILE A 235 5.17 -12.29 8.61
CA ILE A 235 6.55 -12.35 8.13
C ILE A 235 7.50 -12.44 9.33
N HIS A 236 8.46 -13.37 9.25
CA HIS A 236 9.49 -13.48 10.27
C HIS A 236 10.40 -12.23 10.27
N PRO A 237 10.83 -11.67 11.43
CA PRO A 237 11.60 -10.43 11.48
C PRO A 237 12.85 -10.39 10.60
N ARG A 238 13.56 -11.52 10.46
CA ARG A 238 14.75 -11.65 9.58
C ARG A 238 14.46 -11.44 8.09
N MET A 239 13.19 -11.47 7.68
CA MET A 239 12.75 -11.33 6.29
C MET A 239 12.15 -9.94 6.00
N LEU A 240 12.07 -9.06 7.00
CA LEU A 240 11.44 -7.73 6.84
C LEU A 240 12.22 -6.82 5.88
N ARG A 241 13.52 -7.06 5.73
CA ARG A 241 14.32 -6.41 4.69
C ARG A 241 13.85 -6.79 3.29
N GLU A 242 13.50 -8.05 3.06
CA GLU A 242 12.98 -8.51 1.77
C GLU A 242 11.65 -7.83 1.44
N VAL A 243 10.77 -7.68 2.45
CA VAL A 243 9.52 -6.93 2.31
C VAL A 243 9.79 -5.48 1.89
N ARG A 244 10.68 -4.76 2.58
CA ARG A 244 11.06 -3.39 2.21
C ARG A 244 11.60 -3.34 0.77
N ASP A 245 12.53 -4.22 0.43
CA ASP A 245 13.21 -4.21 -0.86
C ASP A 245 12.22 -4.52 -2.02
N MET A 246 11.20 -5.36 -1.82
CA MET A 246 10.12 -5.57 -2.79
C MET A 246 9.27 -4.30 -3.01
N LEU A 247 9.00 -3.54 -1.96
CA LEU A 247 8.26 -2.29 -2.08
C LEU A 247 9.13 -1.15 -2.65
N TYR A 248 10.42 -1.13 -2.35
CA TYR A 248 11.36 -0.21 -2.98
C TYR A 248 11.52 -0.51 -4.47
N ARG A 249 11.48 -1.78 -4.89
CA ARG A 249 11.37 -2.10 -6.33
C ARG A 249 10.13 -1.46 -6.97
N LEU A 250 9.02 -1.30 -6.24
CA LEU A 250 7.82 -0.57 -6.73
C LEU A 250 8.07 0.94 -6.83
N SER A 251 8.57 1.57 -5.76
CA SER A 251 8.72 3.02 -5.64
C SER A 251 9.93 3.61 -6.34
N TYR A 252 11.03 2.86 -6.40
CA TYR A 252 12.32 3.27 -6.95
C TYR A 252 12.79 2.28 -8.03
N PRO A 253 12.00 2.04 -9.10
CA PRO A 253 12.26 0.97 -10.06
C PRO A 253 13.64 1.05 -10.73
N ALA A 254 14.16 2.25 -10.96
CA ALA A 254 15.47 2.47 -11.56
C ALA A 254 16.62 1.86 -10.74
N GLU A 255 16.54 1.91 -9.40
CA GLU A 255 17.54 1.33 -8.50
C GLU A 255 17.55 -0.20 -8.54
N TYR A 256 16.45 -0.80 -9.01
CA TYR A 256 16.27 -2.24 -9.17
C TYR A 256 16.35 -2.68 -10.64
N GLY A 257 16.83 -1.82 -11.54
CA GLY A 257 16.99 -2.12 -12.96
C GLY A 257 15.69 -2.23 -13.76
N GLU A 258 14.56 -1.75 -13.22
CA GLU A 258 13.26 -1.82 -13.86
C GLU A 258 13.00 -0.55 -14.70
N GLN A 259 12.65 -0.74 -15.97
CA GLN A 259 12.35 0.35 -16.92
C GLN A 259 10.85 0.69 -16.92
N ARG A 260 10.35 1.20 -15.80
CA ARG A 260 8.94 1.58 -15.65
C ARG A 260 8.75 2.80 -14.76
N ALA A 261 7.54 3.36 -14.79
CA ALA A 261 7.17 4.46 -13.91
C ALA A 261 7.22 4.04 -12.42
N PRO A 262 7.68 4.93 -11.52
CA PRO A 262 7.55 4.78 -10.08
C PRO A 262 6.10 4.57 -9.62
N VAL A 263 5.93 3.74 -8.59
CA VAL A 263 4.65 3.54 -7.90
C VAL A 263 4.73 4.21 -6.54
N GLN A 264 3.79 5.09 -6.19
CA GLN A 264 3.79 5.58 -4.82
C GLN A 264 3.28 4.49 -3.87
N VAL A 265 3.99 4.26 -2.77
CA VAL A 265 3.62 3.28 -1.76
C VAL A 265 3.22 3.97 -0.47
N ILE A 266 2.10 3.53 0.11
CA ILE A 266 1.66 3.87 1.47
C ILE A 266 1.50 2.55 2.23
N ALA A 267 2.49 2.17 3.03
CA ALA A 267 2.45 0.96 3.82
C ALA A 267 2.17 1.30 5.29
N THR A 268 1.46 0.43 6.01
CA THR A 268 1.34 0.53 7.47
C THR A 268 2.03 -0.64 8.15
N THR A 269 2.54 -0.41 9.35
CA THR A 269 3.15 -1.47 10.16
C THR A 269 2.96 -1.19 11.65
N HIS A 270 2.97 -2.28 12.42
CA HIS A 270 3.10 -2.27 13.87
C HIS A 270 4.42 -2.88 14.36
N SER A 271 5.32 -3.25 13.44
CA SER A 271 6.57 -3.92 13.77
C SER A 271 7.71 -2.94 14.01
N PRO A 272 8.29 -2.90 15.22
CA PRO A 272 9.51 -2.12 15.47
C PRO A 272 10.68 -2.61 14.59
N TYR A 273 10.72 -3.91 14.28
CA TYR A 273 11.77 -4.49 13.44
C TYR A 273 11.67 -4.07 11.97
N LEU A 274 10.46 -3.81 11.46
CA LEU A 274 10.31 -3.25 10.12
C LEU A 274 10.71 -1.79 10.12
N LEU A 275 10.33 -1.03 11.16
CA LEU A 275 10.75 0.35 11.33
C LEU A 275 12.29 0.49 11.35
N ASP A 276 13.01 -0.44 11.95
CA ASP A 276 14.48 -0.46 11.94
C ASP A 276 15.09 -0.52 10.53
N GLN A 277 14.36 -1.04 9.54
CA GLN A 277 14.81 -1.06 8.14
C GLN A 277 14.80 0.34 7.50
N PHE A 278 14.29 1.37 8.18
CA PHE A 278 14.19 2.75 7.70
C PHE A 278 15.12 3.71 8.43
N ARG A 279 16.12 3.19 9.16
CA ARG A 279 17.11 4.01 9.88
C ARG A 279 17.80 5.04 8.99
N ASP A 280 18.14 4.64 7.77
CA ASP A 280 18.84 5.50 6.80
C ASP A 280 17.88 6.29 5.89
N HIS A 281 16.56 6.10 6.06
CA HIS A 281 15.49 6.76 5.29
C HIS A 281 14.37 7.31 6.20
N PRO A 282 14.70 8.11 7.24
CA PRO A 282 13.70 8.62 8.19
C PRO A 282 12.67 9.55 7.53
N GLU A 283 13.00 10.17 6.42
CA GLU A 283 12.09 10.98 5.61
C GLU A 283 10.94 10.18 5.02
N GLU A 284 11.02 8.85 4.99
CA GLU A 284 9.95 7.98 4.52
C GLU A 284 8.99 7.54 5.63
N VAL A 285 9.38 7.69 6.88
CA VAL A 285 8.59 7.28 8.04
C VAL A 285 7.64 8.40 8.46
N VAL A 286 6.35 8.06 8.54
CA VAL A 286 5.27 8.92 9.01
C VAL A 286 4.75 8.39 10.34
N ILE A 287 4.85 9.21 11.39
CA ILE A 287 4.31 8.92 12.70
C ILE A 287 2.88 9.46 12.77
N ALA A 288 1.91 8.55 12.87
CA ALA A 288 0.52 8.86 13.13
C ALA A 288 0.31 8.90 14.65
N GLN A 289 0.12 10.09 15.21
CA GLN A 289 -0.12 10.31 16.63
C GLN A 289 -1.61 10.43 16.90
N LYS A 290 -2.02 10.07 18.11
CA LYS A 290 -3.38 10.32 18.62
C LYS A 290 -3.25 10.98 19.98
N ARG A 291 -3.84 12.17 20.12
CA ARG A 291 -3.96 12.87 21.42
C ARG A 291 -5.44 13.11 21.71
N GLY A 292 -5.96 12.44 22.73
CA GLY A 292 -7.40 12.41 22.99
C GLY A 292 -8.22 11.99 21.76
N GLY A 293 -9.06 12.88 21.26
CA GLY A 293 -9.95 12.63 20.11
C GLY A 293 -9.38 12.99 18.73
N GLU A 294 -8.16 13.52 18.68
CA GLU A 294 -7.55 14.06 17.46
C GLU A 294 -6.31 13.26 17.04
N ALA A 295 -6.21 12.99 15.75
CA ALA A 295 -5.08 12.34 15.13
C ALA A 295 -4.32 13.30 14.20
N THR A 296 -2.99 13.22 14.25
CA THR A 296 -2.06 14.05 13.47
C THR A 296 -0.97 13.18 12.84
N PHE A 297 -0.35 13.69 11.77
CA PHE A 297 0.78 13.05 11.12
C PHE A 297 2.01 13.95 11.18
N ALA A 298 3.18 13.37 11.41
CA ALA A 298 4.47 14.05 11.30
C ALA A 298 5.50 13.10 10.68
N ARG A 299 6.44 13.60 9.86
CA ARG A 299 7.54 12.75 9.41
C ARG A 299 8.56 12.60 10.52
N LEU A 300 9.22 11.44 10.55
CA LEU A 300 10.31 11.23 11.48
C LEU A 300 11.45 12.22 11.20
N SER A 301 11.72 12.53 9.92
CA SER A 301 12.70 13.54 9.51
C SER A 301 12.41 14.97 9.98
N ASP A 302 11.16 15.29 10.37
CA ASP A 302 10.80 16.63 10.83
C ASP A 302 11.23 16.87 12.29
N ARG A 303 11.70 15.82 12.97
CA ARG A 303 12.16 15.89 14.36
C ARG A 303 13.57 16.48 14.45
N PRO A 304 13.76 17.58 15.20
CA PRO A 304 15.07 18.21 15.35
C PRO A 304 16.06 17.35 16.16
N ASP A 305 15.56 16.52 17.07
CA ASP A 305 16.32 15.62 17.94
C ASP A 305 16.68 14.28 17.28
N LEU A 306 16.21 14.03 16.05
CA LEU A 306 16.42 12.75 15.38
C LEU A 306 17.89 12.32 15.24
N PRO A 307 18.85 13.19 14.87
CA PRO A 307 20.25 12.77 14.74
C PRO A 307 20.86 12.25 16.04
N GLU A 308 20.48 12.85 17.18
CA GLU A 308 20.92 12.43 18.52
C GLU A 308 20.31 11.08 18.87
N LEU A 309 19.00 10.95 18.66
CA LEU A 309 18.25 9.70 18.86
C LEU A 309 18.82 8.52 18.05
N LEU A 310 19.16 8.75 16.78
CA LEU A 310 19.78 7.74 15.91
C LEU A 310 21.16 7.29 16.37
N ALA A 311 21.85 8.09 17.19
CA ALA A 311 23.15 7.72 17.79
C ALA A 311 22.99 6.86 19.05
N GLU A 312 21.84 6.94 19.73
CA GLU A 312 21.59 6.28 21.02
C GLU A 312 20.94 4.89 20.89
N GLY A 313 20.19 4.63 19.81
CA GLY A 313 19.47 3.36 19.67
C GLY A 313 18.88 3.10 18.28
N THR A 314 18.08 2.04 18.21
CA THR A 314 17.33 1.67 17.00
C THR A 314 15.99 2.40 16.96
N LEU A 315 15.43 2.59 15.76
CA LEU A 315 14.14 3.27 15.62
C LEU A 315 13.03 2.46 16.30
N GLY A 316 13.09 1.14 16.22
CA GLY A 316 12.17 0.21 16.83
C GLY A 316 12.14 0.33 18.36
N ASP A 317 13.30 0.35 19.01
CA ASP A 317 13.39 0.48 20.47
C ASP A 317 12.89 1.85 20.95
N MET A 318 13.25 2.91 20.23
CA MET A 318 12.79 4.26 20.53
C MET A 318 11.29 4.45 20.29
N TRP A 319 10.72 3.74 19.30
CA TRP A 319 9.28 3.76 19.11
C TRP A 319 8.56 2.98 20.21
N TYR A 320 9.03 1.78 20.52
CA TYR A 320 8.45 0.92 21.57
C TYR A 320 8.45 1.59 22.94
N SER A 321 9.56 2.26 23.30
CA SER A 321 9.70 3.01 24.55
C SER A 321 8.93 4.34 24.59
N GLY A 322 8.34 4.78 23.47
CA GLY A 322 7.58 6.01 23.36
C GLY A 322 8.40 7.27 23.07
N ILE A 323 9.72 7.19 22.96
CA ILE A 323 10.62 8.31 22.65
C ILE A 323 10.25 8.97 21.30
N LEU A 324 9.94 8.16 20.27
CA LEU A 324 9.51 8.69 18.98
C LEU A 324 8.08 9.24 18.99
N GLY A 325 7.29 8.95 20.04
CA GLY A 325 5.86 9.20 20.06
C GLY A 325 5.08 8.23 19.16
N GLY A 326 3.79 8.49 18.94
CA GLY A 326 2.96 7.57 18.16
C GLY A 326 2.81 6.20 18.84
N VAL A 327 2.71 6.20 20.17
CA VAL A 327 2.36 5.05 21.02
C VAL A 327 0.99 5.30 21.68
N PRO A 328 0.30 4.27 22.20
CA PRO A 328 -0.94 4.47 22.95
C PRO A 328 -0.71 5.40 24.16
N GLU A 329 -1.67 6.28 24.46
CA GLU A 329 -1.64 7.07 25.70
C GLU A 329 -1.77 6.13 26.90
N GLU A 330 -0.96 6.35 27.94
CA GLU A 330 -1.12 5.66 29.22
C GLU A 330 -2.44 6.11 29.88
N PRO A 331 -3.23 5.18 30.44
CA PRO A 331 -4.57 5.45 30.97
C PRO A 331 -4.61 6.32 32.22
#